data_AF-A0AAV8XHU3-F1
#
_entry.id   AF-A0AAV8XHU3-F1
#
_cell.length_a   1.000
_cell.length_b   1.000
_cell.length_c   1.000
_cell.angle_alpha   90.00
_cell.angle_beta   90.00
_cell.angle_gamma   90.00
#
_symmetry.space_group_name_H-M   'P 1'
#
loop_
_entity.id
_entity.type
_entity.pdbx_description
1 polymer ?
#
loop_
_entity_poly.entity_id
_entity_poly.type
_entity_poly.pdbx_seq_one_letter_code
_entity_poly.pdbx_strand_id
1 'polypeptide(L)'
;MYTDIVRPVITYSAIVWWPGTRTDKARKQLDKVQRLACLGMTSAMRAAPSRAIEVLTGLPPLHLVIEHEAMRSAYRLTGLGHWIGEEHTTGHATIWNKATKNCPVLLMLQESVEPTICPSPKLGIQIPSRDDWDNINNTICQNGIIWFTDGSKIGDKAGAGVYGKTTRTKLSFALGSYASVFQAEIYAILACGMEILKTAPKRRTIQICTDSQAALMAIESSKVKSRLVLDCKKILNDLASCNRVILTWVPGHSGVPGNEEADRLTRLGSIGCPIGPEPILGDVKKRGCWDTKDLKETNYSEWARMDSPQQVTSHVETCLHPLNVANLQGVAWGWNFTFGAQSTFLSESGGLRDTSCDART
;
A
#
# COMPACT_ATOMS: atom_id res chain seq x y z
N MET A 1 10.88 -24.18 -6.22
CA MET A 1 11.75 -24.23 -7.42
C MET A 1 11.15 -23.47 -8.61
N TYR A 2 9.97 -23.85 -9.12
CA TYR A 2 9.40 -23.22 -10.32
C TYR A 2 9.16 -21.71 -10.16
N THR A 3 8.56 -21.33 -9.03
CA THR A 3 8.24 -19.94 -8.66
C THR A 3 9.45 -19.04 -8.44
N ASP A 4 10.60 -19.62 -8.07
CA ASP A 4 11.73 -18.90 -7.47
C ASP A 4 13.00 -18.96 -8.35
N ILE A 5 13.01 -19.85 -9.36
CA ILE A 5 14.11 -19.97 -10.33
C ILE A 5 13.55 -19.83 -11.75
N VAL A 6 12.65 -20.73 -12.17
CA VAL A 6 12.18 -20.79 -13.56
C VAL A 6 11.36 -19.55 -13.93
N ARG A 7 10.46 -19.11 -13.06
CA ARG A 7 9.65 -17.90 -13.28
C ARG A 7 10.53 -16.64 -13.36
N PRO A 8 11.42 -16.30 -12.39
CA PRO A 8 12.31 -15.14 -12.48
C PRO A 8 13.21 -15.12 -13.73
N VAL A 9 13.74 -16.27 -14.15
CA VAL A 9 14.55 -16.37 -15.39
C VAL A 9 13.72 -16.05 -16.63
N ILE A 10 12.46 -16.48 -16.69
CA ILE A 10 11.56 -16.18 -17.81
C ILE A 10 11.10 -14.72 -17.75
N THR A 11 10.66 -14.21 -16.60
CA THR A 11 10.16 -12.83 -16.45
C THR A 11 11.26 -11.78 -16.51
N TYR A 12 12.54 -12.18 -16.65
CA TYR A 12 13.64 -11.26 -16.88
C TYR A 12 13.39 -10.39 -18.12
N SER A 13 13.63 -9.08 -17.98
CA SER A 13 13.37 -8.06 -19.01
C SER A 13 11.96 -8.08 -19.62
N ALA A 14 10.94 -8.60 -18.91
CA ALA A 14 9.55 -8.67 -19.37
C ALA A 14 9.03 -7.36 -19.97
N ILE A 15 9.44 -6.22 -19.40
CA ILE A 15 9.12 -4.87 -19.88
C ILE A 15 9.42 -4.62 -21.36
N VAL A 16 10.42 -5.30 -21.94
CA VAL A 16 10.82 -5.15 -23.35
C VAL A 16 9.99 -6.05 -24.28
N TRP A 17 9.68 -7.28 -23.84
CA TRP A 17 9.22 -8.35 -24.73
C TRP A 17 7.78 -8.84 -24.47
N TRP A 18 7.11 -8.36 -23.43
CA TRP A 18 5.73 -8.74 -23.10
C TRP A 18 4.72 -8.64 -24.27
N PRO A 19 4.82 -7.76 -25.30
CA PRO A 19 3.87 -7.77 -26.42
C PRO A 19 3.90 -9.09 -27.21
N GLY A 20 5.06 -9.78 -27.22
CA GLY A 20 5.20 -11.11 -27.82
C GLY A 20 4.30 -12.17 -27.18
N THR A 21 3.94 -12.01 -25.90
CA THR A 21 3.00 -12.88 -25.18
C THR A 21 1.56 -12.79 -25.70
N ARG A 22 1.24 -11.82 -26.57
CA ARG A 22 -0.04 -11.74 -27.29
C ARG A 22 -0.13 -12.75 -28.44
N THR A 23 0.99 -13.34 -28.88
CA THR A 23 1.00 -14.34 -29.95
C THR A 23 0.71 -15.74 -29.43
N ASP A 24 -0.16 -16.49 -30.12
CA ASP A 24 -0.46 -17.88 -29.78
C ASP A 24 0.78 -18.78 -29.77
N LYS A 25 1.75 -18.49 -30.65
CA LYS A 25 3.03 -19.21 -30.71
C LYS A 25 3.82 -19.04 -29.42
N ALA A 26 3.86 -17.84 -28.84
CA ALA A 26 4.51 -17.61 -27.54
C ALA A 26 3.71 -18.24 -26.40
N ARG A 27 2.38 -18.03 -26.35
CA ARG A 27 1.48 -18.61 -25.33
C ARG A 27 1.66 -20.13 -25.25
N LYS A 28 1.52 -20.84 -26.37
CA LYS A 28 1.68 -22.30 -26.46
C LYS A 28 3.08 -22.83 -26.09
N GLN A 29 4.11 -21.99 -25.95
CA GLN A 29 5.41 -22.39 -25.41
C GLN A 29 5.52 -22.07 -23.90
N LEU A 30 5.02 -20.92 -23.46
CA LEU A 30 4.92 -20.56 -22.04
C LEU A 30 4.04 -21.56 -21.27
N ASP A 31 2.89 -21.91 -21.84
CA ASP A 31 1.93 -22.86 -21.28
C ASP A 31 2.53 -24.27 -21.18
N LYS A 32 3.45 -24.68 -22.07
CA LYS A 32 4.19 -25.94 -21.95
C LYS A 32 5.17 -25.92 -20.77
N VAL A 33 5.92 -24.84 -20.60
CA VAL A 33 6.88 -24.71 -19.48
C VAL A 33 6.14 -24.71 -18.14
N GLN A 34 5.01 -23.97 -18.05
CA GLN A 34 4.16 -24.01 -16.87
C GLN A 34 3.53 -25.39 -16.65
N ARG A 35 2.99 -26.04 -17.69
CA ARG A 35 2.43 -27.41 -17.60
C ARG A 35 3.43 -28.43 -17.08
N LEU A 36 4.69 -28.38 -17.52
CA LEU A 36 5.73 -29.29 -17.02
C LEU A 36 5.96 -29.12 -15.52
N ALA A 37 6.00 -27.89 -15.02
CA ALA A 37 6.09 -27.63 -13.58
C ALA A 37 4.83 -28.09 -12.82
N CYS A 38 3.63 -27.79 -13.34
CA CYS A 38 2.36 -28.18 -12.71
C CYS A 38 2.21 -29.71 -12.62
N LEU A 39 2.60 -30.45 -13.67
CA LEU A 39 2.64 -31.92 -13.66
C LEU A 39 3.67 -32.45 -12.66
N GLY A 40 4.87 -31.85 -12.60
CA GLY A 40 5.91 -32.22 -11.63
C GLY A 40 5.50 -31.97 -10.16
N MET A 41 4.69 -30.94 -9.90
CA MET A 41 4.18 -30.62 -8.56
C MET A 41 3.02 -31.51 -8.11
N THR A 42 2.15 -31.94 -9.02
CA THR A 42 0.89 -32.65 -8.70
C THR A 42 0.92 -34.15 -8.95
N SER A 43 1.86 -34.61 -9.78
CA SER A 43 1.85 -35.96 -10.38
C SER A 43 0.56 -36.30 -11.14
N ALA A 44 -0.19 -35.28 -11.60
CA ALA A 44 -1.41 -35.48 -12.37
C ALA A 44 -1.14 -36.15 -13.74
N MET A 45 -2.16 -36.80 -14.30
CA MET A 45 -2.03 -37.51 -15.57
C MET A 45 -1.60 -36.59 -16.73
N ARG A 46 -0.76 -37.11 -17.65
CA ARG A 46 -0.30 -36.37 -18.84
C ARG A 46 -1.43 -35.87 -19.75
N ALA A 47 -2.63 -36.44 -19.66
CA ALA A 47 -3.84 -36.01 -20.36
C ALA A 47 -4.66 -34.92 -19.64
N ALA A 48 -4.45 -34.68 -18.34
CA ALA A 48 -5.29 -33.77 -17.54
C ALA A 48 -5.25 -32.32 -18.09
N PRO A 49 -6.38 -31.60 -18.21
CA PRO A 49 -6.43 -30.26 -18.82
C PRO A 49 -5.52 -29.27 -18.07
N SER A 50 -4.66 -28.52 -18.79
CA SER A 50 -3.68 -27.61 -18.14
C SER A 50 -4.31 -26.68 -17.12
N ARG A 51 -5.46 -26.08 -17.45
CA ARG A 51 -6.15 -25.10 -16.60
C ARG A 51 -6.61 -25.68 -15.26
N ALA A 52 -7.07 -26.93 -15.24
CA ALA A 52 -7.44 -27.59 -13.98
C ALA A 52 -6.23 -27.75 -13.05
N ILE A 53 -5.04 -28.06 -13.61
CA ILE A 53 -3.79 -28.16 -12.83
C ILE A 53 -3.27 -26.77 -12.42
N GLU A 54 -3.41 -25.74 -13.26
CA GLU A 54 -3.07 -24.35 -12.94
C GLU A 54 -3.92 -23.83 -11.77
N VAL A 55 -5.23 -24.05 -11.79
CA VAL A 55 -6.15 -23.69 -10.69
C VAL A 55 -5.79 -24.47 -9.42
N LEU A 56 -5.62 -25.80 -9.51
CA LEU A 56 -5.28 -26.66 -8.37
C LEU A 56 -3.92 -26.32 -7.72
N THR A 57 -2.95 -25.83 -8.49
CA THR A 57 -1.65 -25.39 -7.97
C THR A 57 -1.61 -23.91 -7.57
N GLY A 58 -2.70 -23.15 -7.77
CA GLY A 58 -2.73 -21.71 -7.57
C GLY A 58 -1.76 -20.94 -8.48
N LEU A 59 -1.36 -21.53 -9.62
CA LEU A 59 -0.36 -20.95 -10.53
C LEU A 59 -1.05 -20.18 -11.67
N PRO A 60 -1.00 -18.82 -11.67
CA PRO A 60 -1.59 -18.03 -12.74
C PRO A 60 -0.91 -18.30 -14.11
N PRO A 61 -1.63 -18.17 -15.24
CA PRO A 61 -1.08 -18.32 -16.59
C PRO A 61 0.17 -17.45 -16.81
N LEU A 62 1.28 -18.07 -17.19
CA LEU A 62 2.60 -17.43 -17.23
C LEU A 62 2.65 -16.15 -18.09
N HIS A 63 1.84 -16.06 -19.16
CA HIS A 63 1.74 -14.87 -20.01
C HIS A 63 1.16 -13.64 -19.26
N LEU A 64 0.24 -13.84 -18.31
CA LEU A 64 -0.29 -12.78 -17.45
C LEU A 64 0.73 -12.36 -16.38
N VAL A 65 1.54 -13.31 -15.88
CA VAL A 65 2.66 -13.01 -14.97
C VAL A 65 3.70 -12.13 -15.65
N ILE A 66 4.04 -12.42 -16.92
CA ILE A 66 4.96 -11.59 -17.71
C ILE A 66 4.40 -10.19 -17.96
N GLU A 67 3.10 -10.06 -18.27
CA GLU A 67 2.47 -8.73 -18.43
C GLU A 67 2.45 -7.96 -17.08
N HIS A 68 2.22 -8.64 -15.95
CA HIS A 68 2.30 -8.04 -14.61
C HIS A 68 3.71 -7.55 -14.24
N GLU A 69 4.75 -8.36 -14.47
CA GLU A 69 6.14 -7.93 -14.21
C GLU A 69 6.59 -6.81 -15.16
N ALA A 70 6.04 -6.74 -16.38
CA ALA A 70 6.22 -5.61 -17.28
C ALA A 70 5.55 -4.32 -16.75
N MET A 71 4.30 -4.39 -16.26
CA MET A 71 3.61 -3.26 -15.59
C MET A 71 4.40 -2.77 -14.37
N ARG A 72 4.83 -3.71 -13.50
CA ARG A 72 5.62 -3.44 -12.30
C ARG A 72 6.95 -2.75 -12.63
N SER A 73 7.60 -3.18 -13.71
CA SER A 73 8.87 -2.61 -14.17
C SER A 73 8.68 -1.21 -14.77
N ALA A 74 7.63 -0.97 -15.57
CA ALA A 74 7.30 0.36 -16.07
C ALA A 74 6.99 1.33 -14.93
N TYR A 75 6.14 0.95 -13.97
CA TYR A 75 5.85 1.71 -12.76
C TYR A 75 7.12 2.10 -11.97
N ARG A 76 8.10 1.20 -11.91
CA ARG A 76 9.40 1.48 -11.27
C ARG A 76 10.27 2.47 -12.06
N LEU A 77 10.13 2.56 -13.38
CA LEU A 77 10.85 3.55 -14.19
C LEU A 77 10.18 4.91 -14.15
N THR A 78 8.84 4.99 -14.19
CA THR A 78 8.11 6.27 -14.14
C THR A 78 8.41 7.04 -12.86
N GLY A 79 8.41 6.36 -11.71
CA GLY A 79 8.73 6.99 -10.42
C GLY A 79 10.17 7.52 -10.28
N LEU A 80 11.09 7.11 -11.16
CA LEU A 80 12.46 7.61 -11.19
C LEU A 80 12.68 8.68 -12.28
N GLY A 81 11.64 9.00 -13.07
CA GLY A 81 11.75 9.88 -14.23
C GLY A 81 12.35 9.22 -15.48
N HIS A 82 12.59 7.91 -15.46
CA HIS A 82 13.25 7.15 -16.53
C HIS A 82 12.28 6.53 -17.54
N TRP A 83 10.99 6.87 -17.48
CA TRP A 83 9.97 6.37 -18.39
C TRP A 83 9.53 7.45 -19.38
N ILE A 84 9.79 7.20 -20.66
CA ILE A 84 9.43 8.09 -21.78
C ILE A 84 8.10 7.62 -22.42
N GLY A 85 7.51 6.52 -21.93
CA GLY A 85 6.48 5.74 -22.62
C GLY A 85 5.07 6.33 -22.68
N GLU A 86 4.82 7.52 -22.12
CA GLU A 86 3.45 8.06 -22.00
C GLU A 86 2.85 8.44 -23.36
N GLU A 87 3.65 9.05 -24.24
CA GLU A 87 3.26 9.41 -25.61
C GLU A 87 3.19 8.20 -26.58
N HIS A 88 3.73 7.04 -26.17
CA HIS A 88 3.89 5.89 -27.07
C HIS A 88 2.60 5.04 -27.17
N THR A 89 1.94 5.13 -28.32
CA THR A 89 0.72 4.38 -28.67
C THR A 89 0.98 2.95 -29.17
N THR A 90 2.24 2.56 -29.41
CA THR A 90 2.61 1.24 -29.97
C THR A 90 3.80 0.59 -29.25
N GLY A 91 4.00 -0.71 -29.49
CA GLY A 91 5.13 -1.46 -28.92
C GLY A 91 5.03 -1.69 -27.40
N HIS A 92 6.17 -1.96 -26.78
CA HIS A 92 6.24 -2.40 -25.38
C HIS A 92 5.96 -1.28 -24.36
N ALA A 93 6.14 0.00 -24.72
CA ALA A 93 5.81 1.15 -23.89
C ALA A 93 4.30 1.27 -23.57
N THR A 94 3.42 0.70 -24.41
CA THR A 94 1.97 0.70 -24.18
C THR A 94 1.52 0.02 -22.88
N ILE A 95 2.41 -0.73 -22.21
CA ILE A 95 2.12 -1.37 -20.92
C ILE A 95 1.74 -0.36 -19.83
N TRP A 96 2.34 0.83 -19.87
CA TRP A 96 2.03 1.90 -18.92
C TRP A 96 0.62 2.41 -19.12
N ASN A 97 0.29 2.76 -20.36
CA ASN A 97 -1.03 3.26 -20.74
C ASN A 97 -2.15 2.19 -20.55
N LYS A 98 -1.82 0.89 -20.60
CA LYS A 98 -2.72 -0.19 -20.15
C LYS A 98 -2.87 -0.21 -18.63
N ALA A 99 -1.76 -0.12 -17.89
CA ALA A 99 -1.76 -0.20 -16.43
C ALA A 99 -2.51 0.98 -15.79
N THR A 100 -2.23 2.22 -16.22
CA THR A 100 -2.86 3.44 -15.69
C THR A 100 -4.34 3.52 -16.02
N LYS A 101 -4.75 3.08 -17.22
CA LYS A 101 -6.18 2.97 -17.59
C LYS A 101 -6.94 1.98 -16.70
N ASN A 102 -6.34 0.83 -16.40
CA ASN A 102 -6.96 -0.19 -15.55
C ASN A 102 -6.84 0.11 -14.04
N CYS A 103 -5.88 0.96 -13.65
CA CYS A 103 -5.52 1.23 -12.26
C CYS A 103 -5.02 2.68 -12.13
N PRO A 104 -5.94 3.68 -12.07
CA PRO A 104 -5.57 5.11 -12.10
C PRO A 104 -4.65 5.57 -10.97
N VAL A 105 -4.65 4.85 -9.83
CA VAL A 105 -3.71 5.05 -8.71
C VAL A 105 -2.23 4.90 -9.12
N LEU A 106 -1.92 4.26 -10.25
CA LEU A 106 -0.55 4.18 -10.77
C LEU A 106 -0.03 5.52 -11.31
N LEU A 107 -0.91 6.49 -11.63
CA LEU A 107 -0.53 7.85 -12.06
C LEU A 107 -0.05 8.76 -10.91
N MET A 108 0.00 8.24 -9.68
CA MET A 108 0.15 9.08 -8.48
C MET A 108 1.60 9.30 -8.06
N LEU A 109 1.81 10.44 -7.40
CA LEU A 109 3.11 11.05 -7.14
C LEU A 109 3.99 10.11 -6.30
N GLN A 110 4.98 9.51 -6.97
CA GLN A 110 5.69 8.35 -6.41
C GLN A 110 6.59 8.77 -5.24
N GLU A 111 6.31 8.22 -4.06
CA GLU A 111 6.97 8.60 -2.81
C GLU A 111 8.47 8.22 -2.79
N SER A 112 8.90 7.31 -3.67
CA SER A 112 10.26 6.81 -3.72
C SER A 112 11.11 7.52 -4.78
N VAL A 113 12.14 8.25 -4.34
CA VAL A 113 13.15 8.89 -5.18
C VAL A 113 14.42 8.04 -5.31
N GLU A 114 15.28 8.38 -6.28
CA GLU A 114 16.67 7.93 -6.27
C GLU A 114 17.39 8.37 -4.97
N PRO A 115 18.36 7.58 -4.44
CA PRO A 115 19.01 7.86 -3.17
C PRO A 115 19.83 9.16 -3.18
N THR A 116 19.15 10.26 -2.87
CA THR A 116 19.69 11.62 -2.99
C THR A 116 20.54 11.94 -1.76
N ILE A 117 21.78 12.38 -2.00
CA ILE A 117 22.63 12.92 -0.93
C ILE A 117 22.23 14.37 -0.71
N CYS A 118 21.69 14.67 0.46
CA CYS A 118 21.39 16.02 0.90
C CYS A 118 22.26 16.35 2.12
N PRO A 119 22.86 17.55 2.19
CA PRO A 119 23.42 18.05 3.45
C PRO A 119 22.37 18.00 4.56
N SER A 120 22.80 17.69 5.79
CA SER A 120 21.91 17.76 6.95
C SER A 120 21.35 19.19 7.09
N PRO A 121 20.04 19.35 7.34
CA PRO A 121 19.40 20.67 7.37
C PRO A 121 19.97 21.55 8.49
N LYS A 122 19.94 22.89 8.31
CA LYS A 122 20.48 23.86 9.30
C LYS A 122 19.53 24.09 10.48
N LEU A 123 19.07 23.02 11.10
CA LEU A 123 18.18 23.01 12.25
C LEU A 123 18.81 22.25 13.42
N GLY A 124 18.39 22.56 14.65
CA GLY A 124 18.71 21.71 15.80
C GLY A 124 17.76 20.52 15.85
N ILE A 125 18.26 19.32 16.13
CA ILE A 125 17.44 18.18 16.57
C ILE A 125 17.74 17.95 18.05
N GLN A 126 16.69 17.76 18.84
CA GLN A 126 16.79 17.45 20.27
C GLN A 126 16.01 16.18 20.56
N ILE A 127 16.67 15.17 21.12
CA ILE A 127 16.04 13.98 21.69
C ILE A 127 16.46 13.93 23.16
N PRO A 128 15.65 14.51 24.07
CA PRO A 128 15.94 14.53 25.50
C PRO A 128 16.03 13.12 26.10
N SER A 129 16.84 12.98 27.15
CA SER A 129 16.93 11.74 27.94
C SER A 129 15.64 11.51 28.74
N ARG A 130 15.53 10.38 29.44
CA ARG A 130 14.35 10.11 30.27
C ARG A 130 14.18 11.16 31.37
N ASP A 131 15.28 11.54 32.01
CA ASP A 131 15.28 12.36 33.23
C ASP A 131 15.05 13.86 32.91
N ASP A 132 15.28 14.27 31.66
CA ASP A 132 14.92 15.59 31.15
C ASP A 132 13.39 15.81 31.08
N TRP A 133 12.58 14.74 31.00
CA TRP A 133 11.13 14.85 30.80
C TRP A 133 10.37 15.38 32.00
N ASP A 134 10.84 15.06 33.21
CA ASP A 134 10.31 15.62 34.46
C ASP A 134 10.46 17.15 34.48
N ASN A 135 11.34 17.70 33.63
CA ASN A 135 11.58 19.12 33.44
C ASN A 135 11.26 19.62 32.01
N ILE A 136 10.23 19.08 31.35
CA ILE A 136 9.78 19.45 29.98
C ILE A 136 9.66 20.97 29.70
N ASN A 137 9.40 21.78 30.73
CA ASN A 137 9.38 23.25 30.64
C ASN A 137 10.75 23.89 30.32
N ASN A 138 11.85 23.17 30.52
CA ASN A 138 13.20 23.58 30.10
C ASN A 138 13.46 23.20 28.63
N THR A 139 12.91 22.09 28.18
CA THR A 139 13.00 21.62 26.78
C THR A 139 12.19 22.49 25.84
N ILE A 140 10.99 22.92 26.26
CA ILE A 140 10.10 23.76 25.44
C ILE A 140 10.47 25.25 25.64
N CYS A 141 10.86 25.92 24.55
CA CYS A 141 11.35 27.30 24.59
C CYS A 141 10.26 28.32 24.94
N GLN A 142 10.31 28.85 26.17
CA GLN A 142 9.29 29.75 26.73
C GLN A 142 9.04 31.03 25.89
N ASN A 143 10.08 31.54 25.21
CA ASN A 143 10.02 32.76 24.38
C ASN A 143 9.99 32.48 22.87
N GLY A 144 9.64 31.27 22.44
CA GLY A 144 9.62 30.85 21.03
C GLY A 144 8.23 30.76 20.39
N ILE A 145 8.22 30.48 19.09
CA ILE A 145 7.02 30.03 18.37
C ILE A 145 6.99 28.50 18.48
N ILE A 146 6.03 27.95 19.23
CA ILE A 146 5.96 26.52 19.57
C ILE A 146 4.81 25.86 18.79
N TRP A 147 5.10 24.74 18.14
CA TRP A 147 4.15 23.89 17.42
C TRP A 147 4.29 22.42 17.84
N PHE A 148 3.22 21.65 17.68
CA PHE A 148 3.16 20.21 17.93
C PHE A 148 2.58 19.50 16.70
N THR A 149 3.11 18.33 16.37
CA THR A 149 2.76 17.55 15.17
C THR A 149 2.76 16.06 15.45
N ASP A 150 1.68 15.37 15.08
CA ASP A 150 1.49 13.91 15.16
C ASP A 150 0.92 13.38 13.83
N GLY A 151 1.22 12.13 13.50
CA GLY A 151 0.65 11.40 12.37
C GLY A 151 0.33 9.95 12.72
N SER A 152 -0.95 9.58 12.70
CA SER A 152 -1.44 8.27 13.15
C SER A 152 -2.41 7.63 12.15
N LYS A 153 -2.81 6.38 12.43
CA LYS A 153 -3.66 5.57 11.55
C LYS A 153 -4.73 4.84 12.38
N ILE A 154 -6.00 5.03 12.01
CA ILE A 154 -7.16 4.37 12.65
C ILE A 154 -7.76 3.38 11.65
N GLY A 155 -7.60 2.08 11.94
CA GLY A 155 -7.89 1.03 10.95
C GLY A 155 -7.03 1.25 9.70
N ASP A 156 -7.67 1.38 8.54
CA ASP A 156 -6.97 1.73 7.30
C ASP A 156 -6.83 3.23 7.01
N LYS A 157 -7.49 4.13 7.74
CA LYS A 157 -7.40 5.58 7.45
C LYS A 157 -6.26 6.25 8.21
N ALA A 158 -5.38 6.94 7.50
CA ALA A 158 -4.32 7.76 8.07
C ALA A 158 -4.72 9.25 8.15
N GLY A 159 -4.21 9.95 9.16
CA GLY A 159 -4.37 11.38 9.31
C GLY A 159 -3.14 12.03 9.95
N ALA A 160 -3.03 13.35 9.82
CA ALA A 160 -1.98 14.17 10.41
C ALA A 160 -2.59 15.37 11.17
N GLY A 161 -2.07 15.68 12.35
CA GLY A 161 -2.50 16.78 13.21
C GLY A 161 -1.40 17.80 13.43
N VAL A 162 -1.76 19.10 13.44
CA VAL A 162 -0.81 20.20 13.67
C VAL A 162 -1.44 21.24 14.59
N TYR A 163 -0.80 21.49 15.73
CA TYR A 163 -1.23 22.50 16.72
C TYR A 163 -0.15 23.54 17.00
N GLY A 164 -0.42 24.79 16.62
CA GLY A 164 0.41 25.94 16.99
C GLY A 164 0.05 26.46 18.38
N LYS A 165 0.82 26.11 19.41
CA LYS A 165 0.58 26.56 20.79
C LYS A 165 0.62 28.09 20.91
N THR A 166 1.56 28.74 20.21
CA THR A 166 1.72 30.21 20.24
C THR A 166 0.67 30.94 19.41
N THR A 167 0.27 30.40 18.26
CA THR A 167 -0.69 31.03 17.31
C THR A 167 -2.14 30.62 17.54
N ARG A 168 -2.38 29.58 18.34
CA ARG A 168 -3.65 28.83 18.48
C ARG A 168 -4.17 28.19 17.19
N THR A 169 -3.34 28.12 16.14
CA THR A 169 -3.66 27.42 14.89
C THR A 169 -3.91 25.94 15.14
N LYS A 170 -4.98 25.38 14.57
CA LYS A 170 -5.34 23.97 14.65
C LYS A 170 -5.62 23.45 13.24
N LEU A 171 -4.82 22.53 12.75
CA LEU A 171 -5.01 21.89 11.44
C LEU A 171 -5.11 20.37 11.61
N SER A 172 -5.94 19.77 10.77
CA SER A 172 -6.27 18.34 10.80
C SER A 172 -6.39 17.89 9.35
N PHE A 173 -5.59 16.89 8.98
CA PHE A 173 -5.42 16.47 7.59
C PHE A 173 -5.79 14.99 7.43
N ALA A 174 -6.68 14.69 6.48
CA ALA A 174 -7.04 13.33 6.11
C ALA A 174 -6.15 12.86 4.95
N LEU A 175 -5.31 11.86 5.19
CA LEU A 175 -4.31 11.35 4.24
C LEU A 175 -4.77 10.07 3.52
N GLY A 176 -5.95 9.59 3.88
CA GLY A 176 -6.62 8.47 3.23
C GLY A 176 -6.06 7.10 3.62
N SER A 177 -6.45 6.10 2.85
CA SER A 177 -6.41 4.69 3.23
C SER A 177 -5.05 4.02 3.01
N TYR A 178 -4.12 4.74 2.37
CA TYR A 178 -2.91 4.17 1.77
C TYR A 178 -1.60 4.66 2.38
N ALA A 179 -1.63 5.81 3.07
CA ALA A 179 -0.48 6.35 3.76
C ALA A 179 -0.15 5.49 5.00
N SER A 180 1.14 5.32 5.28
CA SER A 180 1.63 4.74 6.54
C SER A 180 1.72 5.80 7.63
N VAL A 181 1.70 5.38 8.90
CA VAL A 181 1.94 6.22 10.09
C VAL A 181 3.16 7.14 9.86
N PHE A 182 4.32 6.57 9.52
CA PHE A 182 5.53 7.32 9.20
C PHE A 182 5.37 8.41 8.11
N GLN A 183 4.51 8.21 7.11
CA GLN A 183 4.24 9.25 6.12
C GLN A 183 3.32 10.34 6.68
N ALA A 184 2.35 9.99 7.53
CA ALA A 184 1.53 10.97 8.22
C ALA A 184 2.38 11.88 9.13
N GLU A 185 3.37 11.30 9.82
CA GLU A 185 4.30 11.98 10.72
C GLU A 185 5.15 13.03 9.99
N ILE A 186 5.83 12.62 8.90
CA ILE A 186 6.58 13.55 8.05
C ILE A 186 5.64 14.60 7.42
N TYR A 187 4.40 14.21 7.03
CA TYR A 187 3.43 15.15 6.49
C TYR A 187 2.97 16.18 7.53
N ALA A 188 2.79 15.80 8.79
CA ALA A 188 2.45 16.73 9.87
C ALA A 188 3.55 17.79 10.05
N ILE A 189 4.83 17.38 10.06
CA ILE A 189 5.98 18.30 10.12
C ILE A 189 6.07 19.18 8.87
N LEU A 190 5.85 18.62 7.67
CA LEU A 190 5.80 19.35 6.40
C LEU A 190 4.70 20.44 6.41
N ALA A 191 3.48 20.05 6.76
CA ALA A 191 2.32 20.94 6.80
C ALA A 191 2.48 22.03 7.87
N CYS A 192 3.07 21.70 9.02
CA CYS A 192 3.46 22.67 10.04
C CYS A 192 4.48 23.69 9.50
N GLY A 193 5.53 23.22 8.83
CA GLY A 193 6.52 24.11 8.21
C GLY A 193 5.91 25.03 7.14
N MET A 194 5.02 24.49 6.30
CA MET A 194 4.27 25.26 5.29
C MET A 194 3.36 26.32 5.93
N GLU A 195 2.64 25.98 7.01
CA GLU A 195 1.79 26.92 7.74
C GLU A 195 2.59 28.06 8.35
N ILE A 196 3.73 27.76 8.97
CA ILE A 196 4.61 28.77 9.56
C ILE A 196 5.14 29.72 8.46
N LEU A 197 5.55 29.19 7.31
CA LEU A 197 6.04 30.00 6.18
C LEU A 197 5.00 31.01 5.66
N LYS A 198 3.68 30.72 5.72
CA LYS A 198 2.62 31.69 5.36
C LYS A 198 2.69 32.98 6.19
N THR A 199 3.12 32.88 7.45
CA THR A 199 3.28 34.04 8.36
C THR A 199 4.66 34.70 8.24
N ALA A 200 5.55 34.14 7.43
CA ALA A 200 6.89 34.62 7.11
C ALA A 200 7.70 35.20 8.30
N PRO A 201 7.77 34.51 9.47
CA PRO A 201 8.50 34.99 10.63
C PRO A 201 9.99 35.13 10.31
N LYS A 202 10.64 36.13 10.90
CA LYS A 202 12.08 36.37 10.76
C LYS A 202 12.71 36.62 12.13
N ARG A 203 13.94 36.13 12.30
CA ARG A 203 14.76 36.23 13.53
C ARG A 203 14.08 35.67 14.78
N ARG A 204 13.20 34.68 14.62
CA ARG A 204 12.55 33.97 15.75
C ARG A 204 13.26 32.66 16.06
N THR A 205 13.07 32.16 17.28
CA THR A 205 13.21 30.72 17.56
C THR A 205 11.87 30.06 17.29
N ILE A 206 11.91 28.96 16.54
CA ILE A 206 10.76 28.16 16.16
C ILE A 206 11.05 26.73 16.62
N GLN A 207 10.13 26.13 17.38
CA GLN A 207 10.24 24.78 17.87
C GLN A 207 9.05 23.96 17.39
N ILE A 208 9.33 22.83 16.73
CA ILE A 208 8.32 21.87 16.28
C ILE A 208 8.53 20.59 17.07
N CYS A 209 7.54 20.22 17.88
CA CYS A 209 7.54 19.03 18.73
C CYS A 209 6.81 17.87 18.03
N THR A 210 7.40 16.68 18.06
CA THR A 210 6.81 15.43 17.54
C THR A 210 7.25 14.26 18.40
N ASP A 211 6.40 13.26 18.60
CA ASP A 211 6.75 12.00 19.25
C ASP A 211 7.36 10.96 18.31
N SER A 212 7.54 11.32 17.03
CA SER A 212 8.11 10.44 16.01
C SER A 212 9.63 10.53 15.91
N GLN A 213 10.35 9.76 16.74
CA GLN A 213 11.82 9.62 16.60
C GLN A 213 12.22 9.17 15.19
N ALA A 214 11.40 8.30 14.56
CA ALA A 214 11.61 7.85 13.19
C ALA A 214 11.55 8.99 12.17
N ALA A 215 10.64 9.96 12.35
CA ALA A 215 10.56 11.14 11.50
C ALA A 215 11.80 12.03 11.64
N LEU A 216 12.25 12.26 12.88
CA LEU A 216 13.46 13.05 13.17
C LEU A 216 14.70 12.43 12.54
N MET A 217 14.93 11.12 12.72
CA MET A 217 16.06 10.40 12.12
C MET A 217 16.03 10.45 10.58
N ALA A 218 14.85 10.41 9.96
CA ALA A 218 14.71 10.55 8.51
C ALA A 218 15.01 11.99 8.02
N ILE A 219 14.64 13.00 8.79
CA ILE A 219 14.95 14.42 8.51
C ILE A 219 16.43 14.72 8.77
N GLU A 220 17.09 14.04 9.70
CA GLU A 220 18.53 14.15 9.94
C GLU A 220 19.35 13.49 8.82
N SER A 221 18.98 12.27 8.43
CA SER A 221 19.77 11.41 7.54
C SER A 221 20.17 12.09 6.23
N SER A 222 21.47 12.04 5.90
CA SER A 222 22.02 12.63 4.69
C SER A 222 21.65 11.89 3.39
N LYS A 223 21.15 10.64 3.47
CA LYS A 223 20.82 9.80 2.32
C LYS A 223 19.32 9.55 2.21
N VAL A 224 18.63 10.43 1.50
CA VAL A 224 17.17 10.45 1.42
C VAL A 224 16.67 9.55 0.29
N LYS A 225 15.65 8.74 0.57
CA LYS A 225 14.98 7.84 -0.41
C LYS A 225 13.48 8.11 -0.57
N SER A 226 12.96 9.10 0.15
CA SER A 226 11.54 9.49 0.20
C SER A 226 11.37 10.92 -0.31
N ARG A 227 10.46 11.13 -1.26
CA ARG A 227 10.09 12.43 -1.81
C ARG A 227 9.48 13.33 -0.74
N LEU A 228 8.65 12.75 0.12
CA LEU A 228 8.00 13.46 1.23
C LEU A 228 9.04 13.98 2.23
N VAL A 229 10.06 13.19 2.56
CA VAL A 229 11.19 13.61 3.40
C VAL A 229 12.05 14.69 2.72
N LEU A 230 12.28 14.60 1.40
CA LEU A 230 12.98 15.65 0.64
C LEU A 230 12.23 16.98 0.68
N ASP A 231 10.92 16.99 0.44
CA ASP A 231 10.13 18.22 0.41
C ASP A 231 9.94 18.79 1.83
N CYS A 232 9.84 17.94 2.85
CA CYS A 232 9.91 18.36 4.27
C CYS A 232 11.26 19.03 4.59
N LYS A 233 12.39 18.45 4.16
CA LYS A 233 13.73 19.04 4.33
C LYS A 233 13.87 20.39 3.62
N LYS A 234 13.24 20.61 2.46
CA LYS A 234 13.24 21.91 1.77
C LYS A 234 12.53 22.96 2.62
N ILE A 235 11.26 22.73 2.94
CA ILE A 235 10.43 23.62 3.76
C ILE A 235 11.10 23.98 5.10
N LEU A 236 11.75 23.00 5.76
CA LEU A 236 12.47 23.24 7.01
C LEU A 236 13.76 24.07 6.82
N ASN A 237 14.50 23.89 5.72
CA ASN A 237 15.66 24.72 5.39
C ASN A 237 15.26 26.14 4.98
N ASP A 238 14.18 26.28 4.20
CA ASP A 238 13.62 27.58 3.81
C ASP A 238 13.20 28.38 5.05
N LEU A 239 12.57 27.71 6.02
CA LEU A 239 12.20 28.30 7.31
C LEU A 239 13.43 28.65 8.17
N ALA A 240 14.46 27.80 8.17
CA ALA A 240 15.73 28.02 8.87
C ALA A 240 16.62 29.09 8.23
N SER A 241 16.37 29.49 6.97
CA SER A 241 17.11 30.57 6.30
C SER A 241 17.07 31.90 7.06
N CYS A 242 15.96 32.15 7.77
CA CYS A 242 15.67 33.39 8.47
C CYS A 242 15.43 33.23 9.99
N ASN A 243 15.45 32.00 10.52
CA ASN A 243 15.04 31.67 11.90
C ASN A 243 15.88 30.55 12.50
N ARG A 244 15.94 30.47 13.84
CA ARG A 244 16.47 29.29 14.53
C ARG A 244 15.38 28.24 14.64
N VAL A 245 15.38 27.26 13.73
CA VAL A 245 14.46 26.11 13.76
C VAL A 245 15.05 25.00 14.63
N ILE A 246 14.21 24.45 15.50
CA ILE A 246 14.52 23.30 16.37
C ILE A 246 13.41 22.27 16.18
N LEU A 247 13.78 21.02 15.91
CA LEU A 247 12.89 19.87 16.02
C LEU A 247 13.17 19.18 17.37
N THR A 248 12.12 18.88 18.12
CA THR A 248 12.24 18.31 19.46
C THR A 248 11.38 17.06 19.55
N TRP A 249 11.99 15.93 19.90
CA TRP A 249 11.24 14.73 20.27
C TRP A 249 10.47 14.99 21.56
N VAL A 250 9.22 14.55 21.66
CA VAL A 250 8.40 14.56 22.89
C VAL A 250 7.78 13.18 23.15
N PRO A 251 7.44 12.81 24.39
CA PRO A 251 6.85 11.50 24.67
C PRO A 251 5.35 11.50 24.37
N GLY A 252 4.93 10.63 23.45
CA GLY A 252 3.53 10.45 23.09
C GLY A 252 2.66 9.96 24.25
N HIS A 253 1.38 10.33 24.23
CA HIS A 253 0.34 9.99 25.23
C HIS A 253 0.73 10.22 26.71
N SER A 254 1.71 11.10 26.95
CA SER A 254 2.30 11.35 28.28
C SER A 254 1.76 12.63 28.94
N GLY A 255 0.57 13.09 28.55
CA GLY A 255 -0.11 14.24 29.16
C GLY A 255 0.44 15.60 28.75
N VAL A 256 1.33 15.66 27.75
CA VAL A 256 1.93 16.91 27.24
C VAL A 256 0.85 17.71 26.50
N PRO A 257 0.31 18.83 27.02
CA PRO A 257 -0.96 19.38 26.51
C PRO A 257 -0.92 19.94 25.09
N GLY A 258 0.26 20.05 24.49
CA GLY A 258 0.44 20.34 23.07
C GLY A 258 0.39 19.09 22.17
N ASN A 259 0.94 17.96 22.63
CA ASN A 259 0.89 16.69 21.90
C ASN A 259 -0.52 16.13 21.94
N GLU A 260 -1.16 16.09 23.13
CA GLU A 260 -2.54 15.60 23.28
C GLU A 260 -3.56 16.35 22.39
N GLU A 261 -3.30 17.61 22.05
CA GLU A 261 -4.11 18.37 21.09
C GLU A 261 -3.73 18.10 19.63
N ALA A 262 -2.46 17.78 19.33
CA ALA A 262 -2.04 17.28 18.02
C ALA A 262 -2.66 15.89 17.77
N ASP A 263 -2.46 14.91 18.68
CA ASP A 263 -3.17 13.63 18.78
C ASP A 263 -4.66 13.75 18.42
N ARG A 264 -5.36 14.68 19.07
CA ARG A 264 -6.79 14.90 18.90
C ARG A 264 -7.13 15.42 17.50
N LEU A 265 -6.28 16.25 16.90
CA LEU A 265 -6.42 16.73 15.51
C LEU A 265 -6.10 15.62 14.49
N THR A 266 -5.11 14.77 14.76
CA THR A 266 -4.77 13.62 13.91
C THR A 266 -5.87 12.57 13.87
N ARG A 267 -6.52 12.31 15.02
CA ARG A 267 -7.68 11.43 15.13
C ARG A 267 -8.88 11.98 14.34
N LEU A 268 -9.11 13.30 14.35
CA LEU A 268 -10.08 13.95 13.47
C LEU A 268 -9.72 13.79 11.99
N GLY A 269 -8.44 13.97 11.63
CA GLY A 269 -7.95 13.77 10.26
C GLY A 269 -8.17 12.34 9.75
N SER A 270 -7.91 11.35 10.60
CA SER A 270 -8.13 9.92 10.30
C SER A 270 -9.60 9.55 10.10
N ILE A 271 -10.55 10.37 10.58
CA ILE A 271 -12.00 10.15 10.43
C ILE A 271 -12.55 10.89 9.20
N GLY A 272 -11.94 12.02 8.84
CA GLY A 272 -12.41 12.95 7.81
C GLY A 272 -12.38 12.44 6.36
N CYS A 273 -12.79 13.33 5.44
CA CYS A 273 -12.70 13.10 4.00
C CYS A 273 -11.28 13.43 3.49
N PRO A 274 -10.62 12.56 2.71
CA PRO A 274 -9.28 12.79 2.17
C PRO A 274 -9.12 14.13 1.43
N ILE A 275 -7.94 14.73 1.56
CA ILE A 275 -7.59 15.99 0.89
C ILE A 275 -7.29 15.73 -0.59
N GLY A 276 -8.34 15.65 -1.39
CA GLY A 276 -8.26 15.30 -2.81
C GLY A 276 -8.46 13.79 -3.07
N PRO A 277 -8.29 13.33 -4.32
CA PRO A 277 -8.49 11.94 -4.69
C PRO A 277 -7.47 11.03 -3.99
N GLU A 278 -7.93 9.89 -3.48
CA GLU A 278 -7.05 8.88 -2.89
C GLU A 278 -6.27 8.08 -3.95
N PRO A 279 -5.05 7.61 -3.63
CA PRO A 279 -4.20 7.99 -2.48
C PRO A 279 -3.41 9.30 -2.62
N ILE A 280 -3.31 10.03 -1.51
CA ILE A 280 -2.55 11.28 -1.40
C ILE A 280 -1.04 11.03 -1.19
N LEU A 281 -0.69 9.94 -0.49
CA LEU A 281 0.69 9.50 -0.24
C LEU A 281 0.80 7.99 -0.40
N GLY A 282 1.51 7.51 -1.42
CA GLY A 282 1.66 6.08 -1.72
C GLY A 282 3.07 5.53 -1.45
N ASP A 283 3.27 4.83 -0.33
CA ASP A 283 4.47 3.99 -0.13
C ASP A 283 4.29 2.67 -0.89
N VAL A 284 5.20 2.41 -1.83
CA VAL A 284 5.25 1.21 -2.68
C VAL A 284 6.04 0.07 -2.01
N LYS A 285 7.00 0.43 -1.14
CA LYS A 285 8.01 -0.48 -0.57
C LYS A 285 7.50 -1.19 0.69
N LYS A 286 6.76 -0.50 1.57
CA LYS A 286 6.17 -1.14 2.77
C LYS A 286 5.01 -2.08 2.45
N ARG A 287 4.43 -2.02 1.25
CA ARG A 287 3.51 -3.04 0.72
C ARG A 287 4.14 -3.82 -0.42
N GLY A 288 4.83 -4.91 -0.06
CA GLY A 288 4.96 -6.13 -0.90
C GLY A 288 3.61 -6.85 -1.08
N CYS A 289 2.57 -6.05 -1.37
CA CYS A 289 1.15 -6.37 -1.37
C CYS A 289 0.40 -5.46 -2.37
N TRP A 290 0.90 -4.23 -2.66
CA TRP A 290 0.75 -3.66 -4.01
C TRP A 290 1.33 -4.64 -5.04
N ASP A 291 2.44 -5.27 -4.66
CA ASP A 291 2.98 -6.45 -5.31
C ASP A 291 1.88 -7.52 -5.39
N THR A 292 1.44 -7.76 -6.61
CA THR A 292 0.38 -8.67 -6.99
C THR A 292 -1.06 -8.44 -6.48
N LYS A 293 -1.45 -7.86 -5.33
CA LYS A 293 -2.87 -7.97 -4.83
C LYS A 293 -3.94 -7.43 -5.81
N ASP A 294 -4.13 -6.12 -5.90
CA ASP A 294 -5.27 -5.56 -6.65
C ASP A 294 -5.12 -5.78 -8.17
N LEU A 295 -3.87 -5.98 -8.61
CA LEU A 295 -3.52 -6.41 -9.97
C LEU A 295 -3.77 -7.92 -10.22
N LYS A 296 -3.80 -8.77 -9.18
CA LYS A 296 -4.28 -10.16 -9.23
C LYS A 296 -5.78 -10.18 -9.30
N GLU A 297 -6.46 -9.39 -8.47
CA GLU A 297 -7.93 -9.34 -8.48
C GLU A 297 -8.48 -8.76 -9.79
N THR A 298 -7.78 -7.83 -10.44
CA THR A 298 -8.15 -7.40 -11.80
C THR A 298 -7.76 -8.41 -12.89
N ASN A 299 -6.49 -8.82 -13.02
CA ASN A 299 -6.08 -9.72 -14.13
C ASN A 299 -6.45 -11.20 -13.95
N TYR A 300 -6.74 -11.67 -12.73
CA TYR A 300 -7.08 -13.07 -12.44
C TYR A 300 -8.49 -13.29 -11.87
N SER A 301 -9.30 -12.25 -11.58
CA SER A 301 -10.74 -12.52 -11.40
C SER A 301 -11.39 -12.95 -12.71
N GLU A 302 -10.91 -12.50 -13.88
CA GLU A 302 -11.32 -13.06 -15.17
C GLU A 302 -10.90 -14.53 -15.28
N TRP A 303 -9.64 -14.86 -14.95
CA TRP A 303 -9.15 -16.25 -14.94
C TRP A 303 -9.93 -17.16 -13.97
N ALA A 304 -10.32 -16.65 -12.80
CA ALA A 304 -11.11 -17.38 -11.80
C ALA A 304 -12.63 -17.37 -12.08
N ARG A 305 -13.09 -16.64 -13.09
CA ARG A 305 -14.49 -16.63 -13.58
C ARG A 305 -14.67 -17.38 -14.90
N MET A 306 -13.58 -17.84 -15.53
CA MET A 306 -13.64 -18.67 -16.73
C MET A 306 -13.80 -20.14 -16.32
N ASP A 307 -14.84 -20.76 -16.88
CA ASP A 307 -15.38 -22.09 -16.59
C ASP A 307 -16.06 -22.24 -15.21
N SER A 308 -17.07 -23.11 -15.15
CA SER A 308 -17.91 -23.25 -13.94
C SER A 308 -17.18 -24.05 -12.84
N PRO A 309 -17.34 -23.70 -11.54
CA PRO A 309 -16.71 -24.45 -10.45
C PRO A 309 -17.01 -25.96 -10.50
N GLN A 310 -18.25 -26.34 -10.85
CA GLN A 310 -18.68 -27.74 -10.95
C GLN A 310 -17.88 -28.54 -11.98
N GLN A 311 -17.48 -27.94 -13.11
CA GLN A 311 -16.70 -28.62 -14.14
C GLN A 311 -15.24 -28.88 -13.72
N VAL A 312 -14.67 -27.97 -12.92
CA VAL A 312 -13.29 -28.11 -12.43
C VAL A 312 -13.21 -29.20 -11.36
N THR A 313 -14.11 -29.20 -10.37
CA THR A 313 -14.08 -30.19 -9.27
C THR A 313 -14.22 -31.62 -9.78
N SER A 314 -15.21 -31.91 -10.63
CA SER A 314 -15.46 -33.27 -11.13
C SER A 314 -14.33 -33.80 -12.03
N HIS A 315 -13.62 -32.91 -12.75
CA HIS A 315 -12.42 -33.29 -13.51
C HIS A 315 -11.18 -33.48 -12.63
N VAL A 316 -11.02 -32.70 -11.56
CA VAL A 316 -9.91 -32.86 -10.61
C VAL A 316 -9.98 -34.23 -9.93
N GLU A 317 -11.16 -34.64 -9.46
CA GLU A 317 -11.38 -35.93 -8.79
C GLU A 317 -11.14 -37.13 -9.71
N THR A 318 -11.40 -37.01 -11.02
CA THR A 318 -11.12 -38.05 -12.03
C THR A 318 -9.69 -38.01 -12.59
N CYS A 319 -8.94 -36.93 -12.42
CA CYS A 319 -7.59 -36.77 -13.01
C CYS A 319 -6.42 -37.02 -12.04
N LEU A 320 -6.69 -37.20 -10.74
CA LEU A 320 -5.69 -37.45 -9.70
C LEU A 320 -5.58 -38.94 -9.35
N HIS A 321 -4.37 -39.39 -9.00
CA HIS A 321 -4.16 -40.76 -8.52
C HIS A 321 -4.68 -40.89 -7.06
N PRO A 322 -5.43 -41.94 -6.68
CA PRO A 322 -6.10 -42.02 -5.38
C PRO A 322 -5.21 -41.87 -4.13
N LEU A 323 -3.90 -42.07 -4.26
CA LEU A 323 -2.93 -41.98 -3.17
C LEU A 323 -2.46 -40.55 -2.86
N ASN A 324 -2.73 -39.55 -3.70
CA ASN A 324 -2.10 -38.22 -3.59
C ASN A 324 -2.99 -37.11 -3.01
N VAL A 325 -4.28 -37.38 -2.75
CA VAL A 325 -5.24 -36.38 -2.26
C VAL A 325 -4.87 -35.85 -0.86
N ALA A 326 -4.31 -36.71 0.01
CA ALA A 326 -3.90 -36.34 1.36
C ALA A 326 -2.75 -35.31 1.40
N ASN A 327 -1.80 -35.38 0.46
CA ASN A 327 -0.63 -34.49 0.45
C ASN A 327 -0.95 -33.04 0.04
N LEU A 328 -2.11 -32.80 -0.58
CA LEU A 328 -2.49 -31.45 -1.05
C LEU A 328 -3.09 -30.56 0.06
N GLN A 329 -3.53 -31.15 1.18
CA GLN A 329 -4.19 -30.41 2.26
C GLN A 329 -3.27 -29.41 2.99
N GLY A 330 -1.94 -29.54 2.88
CA GLY A 330 -0.97 -28.72 3.60
C GLY A 330 -0.53 -27.40 2.93
N VAL A 331 -1.00 -27.07 1.72
CA VAL A 331 -0.38 -26.00 0.89
C VAL A 331 -1.37 -24.92 0.40
N ALA A 332 -2.69 -25.14 0.54
CA ALA A 332 -3.69 -24.46 -0.30
C ALA A 332 -4.76 -23.62 0.45
N TRP A 333 -4.43 -22.95 1.55
CA TRP A 333 -5.37 -22.02 2.24
C TRP A 333 -4.79 -20.62 2.44
N GLY A 334 -5.01 -19.77 1.44
CA GLY A 334 -4.77 -18.32 1.47
C GLY A 334 -5.93 -17.48 0.91
N TRP A 335 -7.07 -18.11 0.62
CA TRP A 335 -8.27 -17.49 0.04
C TRP A 335 -9.49 -17.96 0.84
N ASN A 336 -10.06 -17.10 1.69
CA ASN A 336 -11.30 -17.40 2.40
C ASN A 336 -12.52 -17.21 1.48
N PHE A 337 -12.76 -18.18 0.60
CA PHE A 337 -14.07 -18.35 -0.02
C PHE A 337 -15.01 -19.07 0.97
N THR A 338 -15.89 -18.32 1.61
CA THR A 338 -17.00 -18.87 2.39
C THR A 338 -18.01 -19.54 1.44
N PHE A 339 -17.90 -20.86 1.28
CA PHE A 339 -18.85 -21.66 0.50
C PHE A 339 -20.22 -21.69 1.19
N GLY A 340 -21.12 -20.79 0.77
CA GLY A 340 -22.51 -20.70 1.22
C GLY A 340 -23.37 -21.84 0.68
N ALA A 341 -23.10 -23.08 1.08
CA ALA A 341 -23.89 -24.25 0.72
C ALA A 341 -25.18 -24.31 1.57
N GLN A 342 -26.22 -23.55 1.18
CA GLN A 342 -27.57 -23.77 1.69
C GLN A 342 -28.21 -25.01 1.04
N SER A 343 -27.82 -26.19 1.51
CA SER A 343 -28.62 -27.41 1.32
C SER A 343 -29.77 -27.43 2.33
N THR A 344 -30.93 -26.92 1.92
CA THR A 344 -32.17 -26.97 2.71
C THR A 344 -32.69 -28.41 2.82
N PHE A 345 -32.15 -29.16 3.79
CA PHE A 345 -32.79 -30.38 4.26
C PHE A 345 -34.12 -30.01 4.94
N LEU A 346 -35.23 -30.33 4.27
CA LEU A 346 -36.55 -30.33 4.88
C LEU A 346 -36.57 -31.39 5.98
N SER A 347 -36.80 -30.95 7.22
CA SER A 347 -37.16 -31.81 8.34
C SER A 347 -38.60 -31.50 8.74
N GLU A 348 -39.45 -32.53 8.71
CA GLU A 348 -40.84 -32.42 9.14
C GLU A 348 -40.92 -32.34 10.67
N SER A 349 -41.74 -31.45 11.22
CA SER A 349 -42.64 -31.74 12.36
C SER A 349 -43.35 -30.48 12.87
N GLY A 350 -44.61 -30.64 13.29
CA GLY A 350 -45.42 -29.61 13.93
C GLY A 350 -46.21 -28.72 12.95
N GLY A 351 -47.52 -28.46 13.13
CA GLY A 351 -48.44 -29.05 14.10
C GLY A 351 -49.45 -28.06 14.68
N LEU A 352 -50.66 -28.03 14.11
CA LEU A 352 -51.91 -27.51 14.70
C LEU A 352 -51.92 -26.08 15.28
N ARG A 353 -52.66 -25.18 14.61
CA ARG A 353 -53.99 -24.76 15.09
C ARG A 353 -54.77 -23.92 14.07
N ASP A 354 -56.08 -24.06 14.13
CA ASP A 354 -57.06 -23.33 13.34
C ASP A 354 -57.31 -21.90 13.86
N THR A 355 -57.64 -20.98 12.95
CA THR A 355 -58.82 -20.12 13.11
C THR A 355 -59.46 -19.87 11.75
N SER A 356 -60.77 -20.05 11.66
CA SER A 356 -61.60 -19.87 10.46
C SER A 356 -61.82 -18.40 10.09
N CYS A 357 -62.08 -18.14 8.80
CA CYS A 357 -63.35 -17.53 8.40
C CYS A 357 -63.67 -17.69 6.90
N ASP A 358 -64.89 -18.14 6.65
CA ASP A 358 -65.66 -17.98 5.41
C ASP A 358 -65.97 -16.49 5.10
N ALA A 359 -66.53 -16.07 3.95
CA ALA A 359 -66.51 -16.55 2.56
C ALA A 359 -67.32 -15.54 1.70
N ARG A 360 -67.26 -15.67 0.36
CA ARG A 360 -68.19 -15.08 -0.63
C ARG A 360 -68.45 -13.56 -0.57
N THR A 361 -67.96 -12.84 -1.57
CA THR A 361 -68.84 -12.42 -2.68
C THR A 361 -68.05 -12.39 -3.99
#